data_AF-A0A966DX83-F1
#
_entry.id   AF-A0A966DX83-F1
#
_cell.length_a   1.000
_cell.length_b   1.000
_cell.length_c   1.000
_cell.angle_alpha   90.00
_cell.angle_beta   90.00
_cell.angle_gamma   90.00
#
_symmetry.space_group_name_H-M   'P 1'
#
loop_
_entity.id
_entity.type
_entity.pdbx_description
1 polymer ?
#
loop_
_entity_poly.entity_id
_entity_poly.type
_entity_poly.pdbx_seq_one_letter_code
_entity_poly.pdbx_strand_id
1 'polypeptide(L)'
;MNHQWNLGGGDGGPGSNDQSFSTTAAQYFYAIGLGRGWQLASGPVVVYDWKADSDDALTFPLGLGVAKTAHIGSMTWKFELQAQYFAEQPGTFGGDWQYKLTVTPVIHNPFVR
;
A
#
# COMPACT_ATOMS: atom_id res chain seq x y z
N MET A 1 -3.62 3.70 11.42
CA MET A 1 -4.38 2.45 11.56
C MET A 1 -5.80 2.74 11.16
N ASN A 2 -6.43 1.87 10.37
CA ASN A 2 -7.85 1.95 10.08
C ASN A 2 -8.49 0.58 10.29
N HIS A 3 -9.75 0.58 10.71
CA HIS A 3 -10.54 -0.62 10.89
C HIS A 3 -11.83 -0.44 10.09
N GLN A 4 -12.21 -1.44 9.31
CA GLN A 4 -13.41 -1.42 8.47
C GLN A 4 -14.27 -2.63 8.78
N TRP A 5 -15.57 -2.37 8.91
CA TRP A 5 -16.61 -3.38 9.09
C TRP A 5 -17.66 -3.20 8.00
N ASN A 6 -18.24 -4.31 7.53
CA ASN A 6 -19.46 -4.31 6.74
C ASN A 6 -20.47 -5.30 7.34
N LEU A 7 -21.68 -4.83 7.59
CA LEU A 7 -22.85 -5.61 7.99
C LEU A 7 -23.92 -5.38 6.91
N GLY A 8 -23.91 -6.18 5.84
CA GLY A 8 -24.80 -5.91 4.71
C GLY A 8 -24.74 -6.96 3.60
N GLY A 9 -25.22 -8.17 3.90
CA GLY A 9 -25.86 -9.05 2.91
C GLY A 9 -27.37 -8.90 3.09
N GLY A 10 -28.07 -8.31 2.12
CA GLY A 10 -29.53 -8.20 2.17
C GLY A 10 -30.18 -9.54 1.85
N ASP A 11 -31.01 -10.03 2.77
CA ASP A 11 -32.06 -11.05 2.66
C ASP A 11 -31.89 -12.23 1.65
N GLY A 12 -30.67 -12.68 1.37
CA GLY A 12 -30.42 -13.95 0.69
C GLY A 12 -31.00 -14.09 -0.73
N GLY A 13 -31.25 -12.98 -1.44
CA GLY A 13 -31.71 -13.02 -2.83
C GLY A 13 -30.65 -13.62 -3.77
N PRO A 14 -31.01 -14.29 -4.89
CA PRO A 14 -30.03 -14.82 -5.82
C PRO A 14 -29.12 -13.70 -6.36
N GLY A 15 -27.84 -13.72 -5.99
CA GLY A 15 -26.87 -12.65 -6.25
C GLY A 15 -26.43 -11.84 -5.03
N SER A 16 -26.98 -12.12 -3.84
CA SER A 16 -26.46 -11.62 -2.56
C SER A 16 -25.11 -12.27 -2.27
N ASN A 17 -24.07 -11.43 -2.12
CA ASN A 17 -22.77 -11.88 -1.64
C ASN A 17 -22.77 -11.64 -0.12
N ASP A 18 -23.16 -12.65 0.66
CA ASP A 18 -23.24 -12.61 2.14
C ASP A 18 -21.88 -12.49 2.84
N GLN A 19 -20.87 -11.95 2.16
CA GLN A 19 -19.50 -11.84 2.66
C GLN A 19 -19.41 -10.65 3.62
N SER A 20 -19.62 -10.92 4.91
CA SER A 20 -19.30 -9.98 5.97
C SER A 20 -17.79 -9.74 6.00
N PHE A 21 -17.33 -8.48 5.94
CA PHE A 21 -15.93 -8.11 5.99
C PHE A 21 -15.61 -7.43 7.32
N SER A 22 -14.53 -7.86 7.98
CA SER A 22 -14.05 -7.23 9.22
C SER A 22 -12.53 -7.24 9.19
N THR A 23 -11.94 -6.09 8.87
CA THR A 23 -10.50 -6.01 8.57
C THR A 23 -9.85 -4.85 9.28
N THR A 24 -8.68 -5.11 9.84
CA THR A 24 -7.82 -4.10 10.47
C THR A 24 -6.58 -3.90 9.63
N ALA A 25 -6.28 -2.66 9.27
CA ALA A 25 -5.05 -2.32 8.58
C ALA A 25 -4.19 -1.36 9.42
N ALA A 26 -2.91 -1.69 9.51
CA ALA A 26 -1.89 -0.89 10.15
C ALA A 26 -0.79 -0.59 9.14
N GLN A 27 -0.34 0.65 9.09
CA GLN A 27 0.77 1.06 8.24
C GLN A 27 1.93 1.50 9.12
N TYR A 28 3.12 1.00 8.81
CA TYR A 28 4.36 1.59 9.28
C TYR A 28 5.09 2.18 8.09
N PHE A 29 5.81 3.28 8.31
CA PHE A 29 6.54 3.95 7.25
C PHE A 29 7.81 4.59 7.78
N TYR A 30 8.76 4.78 6.89
CA TYR A 30 9.96 5.56 7.14
C TYR A 30 10.35 6.32 5.87
N ALA A 31 10.99 7.47 6.04
CA ALA A 31 11.52 8.29 4.97
C ALA A 31 12.77 9.01 5.46
N ILE A 32 13.94 8.42 5.20
CA ILE A 32 15.23 8.90 5.67
C ILE A 32 15.94 9.60 4.50
N GLY A 33 16.27 10.88 4.66
CA GLY A 33 17.02 11.64 3.66
C GLY A 33 18.49 11.23 3.62
N LEU A 34 18.99 10.90 2.42
CA LEU A 34 20.40 10.57 2.17
C LEU A 34 21.18 11.75 1.55
N GLY A 35 20.53 12.89 1.38
CA GLY A 35 21.09 14.07 0.74
C GLY A 35 20.93 14.05 -0.79
N ARG A 36 21.13 15.23 -1.40
CA ARG A 36 21.01 15.44 -2.86
C ARG A 36 19.69 14.93 -3.45
N GLY A 37 18.59 14.96 -2.70
CA GLY A 37 17.26 14.48 -3.13
C GLY A 37 17.07 12.97 -3.11
N TRP A 38 18.02 12.18 -2.60
CA TRP A 38 17.81 10.75 -2.36
C TRP A 38 17.17 10.49 -1.01
N GLN A 39 16.29 9.49 -0.94
CA GLN A 39 15.67 9.02 0.29
C GLN A 39 15.61 7.50 0.31
N LEU A 40 15.82 6.92 1.48
CA LEU A 40 15.38 5.55 1.77
C LEU A 40 13.96 5.66 2.33
N ALA A 41 12.98 5.09 1.63
CA ALA A 41 11.59 5.20 2.04
C ALA A 41 10.80 3.94 1.73
N SER A 42 9.96 3.53 2.68
CA SER A 42 8.97 2.49 2.47
C SER A 42 7.76 2.74 3.35
N GLY A 43 6.61 2.21 2.94
CA GLY A 43 5.34 2.36 3.65
C GLY A 43 4.41 1.16 3.46
N PRO A 44 4.83 -0.05 3.85
CA PRO A 44 4.02 -1.25 3.74
C PRO A 44 2.79 -1.20 4.66
N VAL A 45 1.71 -1.86 4.24
CA VAL A 45 0.44 -1.93 4.97
C VAL A 45 0.24 -3.38 5.43
N VAL A 46 0.23 -3.57 6.74
CA VAL A 46 -0.15 -4.81 7.40
C VAL A 46 -1.67 -4.89 7.43
N VAL A 47 -2.22 -6.04 7.10
CA VAL A 47 -3.67 -6.29 7.07
C VAL A 47 -3.98 -7.52 7.89
N TYR A 48 -5.04 -7.45 8.70
CA TYR A 48 -5.59 -8.58 9.43
C TYR A 48 -7.08 -8.73 9.14
N ASP A 49 -7.48 -9.85 8.55
CA ASP A 49 -8.86 -10.21 8.27
C ASP A 49 -9.41 -11.10 9.40
N TRP A 50 -10.39 -10.59 10.13
CA TRP A 50 -10.99 -11.29 11.27
C TRP A 50 -11.97 -12.39 10.88
N LYS A 51 -12.25 -12.55 9.57
CA LYS A 51 -13.21 -13.52 9.02
C LYS A 51 -12.54 -14.64 8.24
N ALA A 52 -11.26 -14.49 7.90
CA ALA A 52 -10.47 -15.56 7.30
C ALA A 52 -10.17 -16.67 8.32
N ASP A 53 -9.87 -17.86 7.82
CA ASP A 53 -9.32 -18.94 8.64
C ASP A 53 -8.02 -18.47 9.30
N SER A 54 -7.71 -19.00 10.50
CA SER A 54 -6.62 -18.46 11.34
C SER A 54 -5.26 -18.41 10.63
N ASP A 55 -5.03 -19.33 9.69
CA ASP A 55 -3.78 -19.44 8.92
C ASP A 55 -3.71 -18.46 7.72
N ASP A 56 -4.85 -17.85 7.34
CA ASP A 56 -4.96 -16.89 6.23
C ASP A 56 -5.38 -15.48 6.72
N ALA A 57 -5.41 -15.26 8.03
CA ALA A 57 -5.91 -14.01 8.62
C ALA A 57 -4.92 -12.84 8.55
N LEU A 58 -3.62 -13.09 8.42
CA LEU A 58 -2.57 -12.07 8.50
C LEU A 58 -1.83 -11.89 7.18
N THR A 59 -1.73 -10.63 6.74
CA THR A 59 -0.81 -10.20 5.68
C THR A 59 0.23 -9.26 6.28
N PHE A 60 1.48 -9.70 6.33
CA PHE A 60 2.58 -8.97 6.94
C PHE A 60 3.72 -8.67 5.95
N PRO A 61 3.66 -7.52 5.26
CA PRO A 61 4.72 -7.11 4.34
C PRO A 61 5.88 -6.40 5.05
N LEU A 62 7.09 -6.78 4.67
CA LEU A 62 8.36 -6.13 4.98
C LEU A 62 8.82 -5.31 3.77
N GLY A 63 8.79 -3.99 3.90
CA GLY A 63 9.04 -3.08 2.78
C GLY A 63 10.38 -2.37 2.85
N LEU A 64 11.07 -2.29 1.70
CA LEU A 64 12.22 -1.42 1.48
C LEU A 64 12.05 -0.62 0.18
N GLY A 65 12.49 0.63 0.17
CA GLY A 65 12.45 1.41 -1.06
C GLY A 65 13.42 2.57 -1.08
N VAL A 66 13.62 3.08 -2.29
CA VAL A 66 14.46 4.23 -2.59
C VAL A 66 13.65 5.23 -3.40
N ALA A 67 13.79 6.51 -3.04
CA ALA A 67 13.22 7.60 -3.80
C ALA A 67 14.30 8.59 -4.23
N LYS A 68 14.09 9.19 -5.40
CA LYS A 68 14.91 10.27 -5.94
C LYS A 68 14.02 11.42 -6.37
N THR A 69 14.24 12.57 -5.76
CA THR A 69 13.74 13.85 -6.25
C THR A 69 14.83 14.54 -7.07
N ALA A 70 14.50 14.96 -8.29
CA ALA A 70 15.42 15.66 -9.19
C ALA A 70 14.69 16.71 -10.03
N HIS A 71 15.41 17.76 -10.41
CA HIS A 71 14.96 18.72 -11.40
C HIS A 71 15.38 18.26 -12.78
N ILE A 72 14.41 18.13 -13.70
CA ILE A 72 14.65 17.81 -15.10
C ILE A 72 13.99 18.92 -15.92
N GLY A 73 14.81 19.80 -16.49
CA GLY A 73 14.35 21.05 -17.09
C GLY A 73 13.73 21.98 -16.03
N SER A 74 12.55 22.51 -16.33
CA SER A 74 11.78 23.37 -15.42
C SER A 74 10.88 22.60 -14.44
N MET A 75 10.87 21.27 -14.52
CA MET A 75 9.94 20.42 -13.77
C MET A 75 10.67 19.67 -12.65
N THR A 76 10.06 19.62 -11.47
CA THR A 76 10.53 18.75 -10.39
C THR A 76 9.88 17.38 -10.53
N TRP A 77 10.69 16.33 -10.45
CA TRP A 77 10.24 14.95 -10.55
C TRP A 77 10.62 14.20 -9.29
N LYS A 78 9.72 13.35 -8.81
CA LYS A 78 10.02 12.32 -7.82
C LYS A 78 9.83 10.93 -8.46
N PHE A 79 10.85 10.11 -8.36
CA PHE A 79 10.83 8.70 -8.72
C PHE A 79 10.98 7.88 -7.45
N GLU A 80 10.20 6.82 -7.32
CA GLU A 80 10.23 5.96 -6.14
C GLU A 80 10.07 4.51 -6.55
N LEU A 81 10.97 3.66 -6.06
CA LEU A 81 10.93 2.22 -6.26
C LEU A 81 10.91 1.55 -4.88
N GLN A 82 9.89 0.73 -4.63
CA GLN A 82 9.78 -0.08 -3.42
C GLN A 82 9.68 -1.56 -3.79
N ALA A 83 10.28 -2.40 -2.95
CA ALA A 83 10.08 -3.84 -2.92
C ALA A 83 9.50 -4.20 -1.54
N GLN A 84 8.49 -5.04 -1.51
CA GLN A 84 7.84 -5.51 -0.29
C GLN A 84 7.79 -7.03 -0.33
N TYR A 85 8.35 -7.68 0.69
CA TYR A 85 8.30 -9.12 0.87
C TYR A 85 7.17 -9.47 1.84
N PHE A 86 6.30 -10.40 1.50
CA PHE A 86 5.25 -10.87 2.41
C PHE A 86 5.80 -11.98 3.30
N ALA A 87 6.09 -11.66 4.56
CA ALA A 87 6.56 -12.66 5.53
C ALA A 87 5.43 -13.60 5.95
N GLU A 88 4.20 -13.07 5.99
CA GLU A 88 2.96 -13.83 6.16
C GLU A 88 1.96 -13.34 5.11
N GLN A 89 1.27 -14.25 4.45
CA GLN A 89 0.16 -13.96 3.56
C GLN A 89 -0.69 -15.23 3.36
N PRO A 90 -1.98 -15.07 2.99
CA PRO A 90 -2.83 -16.22 2.69
C PRO A 90 -2.22 -17.15 1.63
N GLY A 91 -2.15 -18.44 1.93
CA GLY A 91 -1.36 -19.41 1.16
C GLY A 91 -1.88 -19.69 -0.26
N THR A 92 -3.08 -19.22 -0.58
CA THR A 92 -3.81 -19.68 -1.77
C THR A 92 -3.49 -18.85 -3.03
N PHE A 93 -3.05 -17.58 -2.95
CA PHE A 93 -2.92 -16.73 -4.17
C PHE A 93 -1.87 -15.58 -4.16
N GLY A 94 -0.92 -15.53 -3.22
CA GLY A 94 0.02 -14.39 -3.13
C GLY A 94 1.39 -14.63 -3.75
N GLY A 95 1.89 -13.71 -4.58
CA GLY A 95 3.32 -13.68 -4.91
C GLY A 95 4.11 -13.14 -3.72
N ASP A 96 5.18 -13.83 -3.31
CA ASP A 96 5.98 -13.47 -2.12
C ASP A 96 6.54 -12.04 -2.13
N TRP A 97 6.61 -11.42 -3.31
CA TRP A 97 7.15 -10.09 -3.51
C TRP A 97 6.18 -9.19 -4.26
N GLN A 98 6.07 -7.95 -3.79
CA GLN A 98 5.41 -6.84 -4.47
C GLN A 98 6.43 -5.76 -4.81
N TYR A 99 6.46 -5.33 -6.06
CA TYR A 99 7.27 -4.21 -6.53
C TYR A 99 6.38 -3.03 -6.90
N LYS A 100 6.76 -1.83 -6.44
CA LYS A 100 6.00 -0.60 -6.70
C LYS A 100 6.93 0.46 -7.28
N LEU A 101 6.63 0.88 -8.50
CA LEU A 101 7.22 2.06 -9.14
C LEU A 101 6.22 3.21 -9.08
N THR A 102 6.65 4.36 -8.57
CA THR A 102 5.84 5.59 -8.55
C THR A 102 6.62 6.72 -9.19
N VAL A 103 5.96 7.42 -10.10
CA VAL A 103 6.51 8.58 -10.80
C VAL A 103 5.58 9.75 -10.55
N THR A 104 6.11 10.83 -9.96
CA THR A 104 5.34 12.00 -9.57
C THR A 104 5.96 13.26 -10.19
N PRO A 105 5.40 13.76 -11.31
CA PRO A 105 5.74 15.08 -11.82
C PRO A 105 5.08 16.17 -10.97
N VAL A 106 5.79 17.25 -10.67
CA VAL A 106 5.27 18.42 -9.95
C VAL A 106 5.00 19.54 -10.96
N ILE A 107 3.77 19.59 -11.48
CA ILE A 107 3.35 20.57 -12.49
C ILE A 107 3.03 21.91 -11.82
N HIS A 108 3.61 23.00 -12.34
CA HIS A 108 3.26 24.35 -11.93
C HIS A 108 1.80 24.65 -12.30
N ASN A 109 1.04 25.23 -11.36
CA ASN A 109 -0.38 25.50 -11.56
C ASN A 109 -0.59 26.48 -12.72
N PRO A 110 -1.25 26.06 -13.83
CA PRO A 110 -1.48 26.93 -14.98
C PRO A 110 -2.61 27.95 -14.75
N PHE A 111 -3.30 27.91 -13.60
CA PHE A 111 -4.46 28.75 -13.29
C PHE A 111 -4.20 29.81 -12.22
N VAL A 112 -2.99 29.88 -11.64
CA VAL A 112 -2.63 31.05 -10.82
C VAL A 112 -2.25 32.17 -11.76
N ARG A 113 -3.10 33.19 -11.82
CA ARG A 113 -2.90 34.43 -12.56
C ARG A 113 -2.52 35.56 -11.61
#